data_AF-A0A1I2DV30-F1
#
_entry.id   AF-A0A1I2DV30-F1
#
_cell.length_a   1.000
_cell.length_b   1.000
_cell.length_c   1.000
_cell.angle_alpha   90.00
_cell.angle_beta   90.00
_cell.angle_gamma   90.00
#
_symmetry.space_group_name_H-M   'P 1'
#
loop_
_entity.id
_entity.type
_entity.pdbx_description
1 polymer ?
#
loop_
_entity_poly.entity_id
_entity_poly.type
_entity_poly.pdbx_seq_one_letter_code
_entity_poly.pdbx_strand_id
1 'polypeptide(L)'
;MYNFYTAFVTISVLVFIAIYNTSFITVVTLGGTVLGSALIGLCSVLFSFLLCKALRKKTMRCVLEIIGCGCIIWATASCLPGWEIKPDIETALFLIALCFLVTEINEYTLDDRIT
;
A
#
# COMPACT_ATOMS: atom_id res chain seq x y z
N MET A 1 -16.44 -6.05 -12.57
CA MET A 1 -15.12 -6.28 -13.22
C MET A 1 -14.15 -5.15 -12.89
N TYR A 2 -13.78 -5.02 -11.61
CA TYR A 2 -12.62 -4.22 -11.25
C TYR A 2 -11.37 -5.10 -11.48
N ASN A 3 -10.53 -4.68 -12.42
CA ASN A 3 -9.38 -5.46 -12.88
C ASN A 3 -8.15 -5.25 -12.00
N PHE A 4 -7.16 -6.13 -12.12
CA PHE A 4 -5.87 -6.04 -11.40
C PHE A 4 -5.24 -4.66 -11.60
N TYR A 5 -5.35 -4.14 -12.83
CA TYR A 5 -4.88 -2.82 -13.22
C TYR A 5 -5.62 -1.69 -12.50
N THR A 6 -6.94 -1.79 -12.28
CA THR A 6 -7.68 -0.75 -11.56
C THR A 6 -7.34 -0.73 -10.08
N ALA A 7 -7.10 -1.89 -9.43
CA ALA A 7 -6.59 -1.92 -8.06
C ALA A 7 -5.22 -1.25 -7.97
N PHE A 8 -4.31 -1.63 -8.87
CA PHE A 8 -2.97 -1.04 -8.95
C PHE A 8 -3.02 0.48 -9.09
N VAL A 9 -3.74 1.00 -10.10
CA VAL A 9 -3.82 2.43 -10.34
C VAL A 9 -4.47 3.16 -9.16
N THR A 10 -5.56 2.61 -8.60
CA THR A 10 -6.28 3.25 -7.49
C THR A 10 -5.40 3.32 -6.24
N ILE A 11 -4.71 2.23 -5.90
CA ILE A 11 -3.80 2.20 -4.74
C ILE A 11 -2.61 3.14 -4.97
N SER A 12 -1.99 3.12 -6.14
CA SER A 12 -0.86 4.01 -6.44
C SER A 12 -1.25 5.49 -6.38
N VAL A 13 -2.40 5.86 -6.96
CA VAL A 13 -2.89 7.25 -6.90
C VAL A 13 -3.24 7.64 -5.47
N LEU A 14 -3.87 6.76 -4.71
CA LEU A 14 -4.25 7.03 -3.33
C LEU A 14 -3.03 7.19 -2.43
N VAL A 15 -2.05 6.30 -2.54
CA VAL A 15 -0.78 6.38 -1.81
C VAL A 15 -0.02 7.65 -2.22
N PHE A 16 -0.01 8.01 -3.50
CA PHE A 16 0.59 9.25 -3.97
C PHE A 16 -0.06 10.47 -3.32
N ILE A 17 -1.39 10.59 -3.37
CA ILE A 17 -2.12 11.72 -2.77
C ILE A 17 -1.89 11.78 -1.27
N ALA A 18 -1.95 10.63 -0.59
CA ALA A 18 -1.79 10.53 0.84
C ALA A 18 -0.38 11.00 1.27
N ILE A 19 0.66 10.54 0.58
CA ILE A 19 2.06 10.92 0.87
C ILE A 19 2.34 12.38 0.44
N TYR A 20 1.82 12.82 -0.70
CA TYR A 20 2.04 14.17 -1.20
C TYR A 20 1.39 15.25 -0.33
N ASN A 21 0.21 14.95 0.23
CA ASN A 21 -0.55 15.91 1.06
C ASN A 21 -0.12 15.87 2.54
N THR A 22 0.61 14.84 2.96
CA THR A 22 1.06 14.72 4.36
C THR A 22 2.54 15.06 4.53
N SER A 23 2.83 15.94 5.49
CA SER A 23 4.21 16.29 5.90
C SER A 23 4.90 15.18 6.72
N PHE A 24 4.30 14.00 6.83
CA PHE A 24 4.79 12.87 7.63
C PHE A 24 5.89 12.08 6.92
N ILE A 25 5.87 12.06 5.58
CA ILE A 25 6.89 11.42 4.74
C ILE A 25 7.47 12.49 3.84
N THR A 26 8.63 13.03 4.23
CA THR A 26 9.31 14.04 3.42
C THR A 26 10.05 13.34 2.30
N VAL A 27 9.60 13.60 1.07
CA VAL A 27 10.23 13.10 -0.16
C VAL A 27 10.85 14.26 -0.91
N VAL A 28 12.16 14.20 -1.14
CA VAL A 28 12.95 15.30 -1.69
C VAL A 28 12.61 15.62 -3.17
N THR A 29 11.92 14.73 -3.88
CA THR A 29 11.52 14.94 -5.28
C THR A 29 10.11 14.41 -5.59
N LEU A 30 9.36 15.13 -6.42
CA LEU A 30 8.05 14.70 -6.94
C LEU A 30 8.16 13.35 -7.68
N GLY A 31 9.27 13.16 -8.42
CA GLY A 31 9.56 11.89 -9.12
C GLY A 31 9.72 10.71 -8.17
N GLY A 32 10.40 10.90 -7.03
CA GLY A 32 10.55 9.85 -6.01
C GLY A 32 9.23 9.48 -5.33
N THR A 33 8.30 10.43 -5.18
CA THR A 33 6.95 10.16 -4.63
C THR A 33 6.11 9.35 -5.61
N VAL A 34 6.13 9.71 -6.90
CA VAL A 34 5.42 8.96 -7.95
C VAL A 34 6.00 7.54 -8.08
N LEU A 35 7.32 7.40 -8.09
CA LEU A 35 7.96 6.08 -8.22
C LEU A 35 7.69 5.21 -6.99
N GLY A 36 7.79 5.77 -5.78
CA GLY A 36 7.52 5.07 -4.53
C GLY A 36 6.06 4.62 -4.41
N SER A 37 5.11 5.49 -4.75
CA SER A 37 3.67 5.14 -4.75
C SER A 37 3.31 4.09 -5.82
N ALA A 38 3.95 4.13 -6.99
CA ALA A 38 3.84 3.08 -7.99
C ALA A 38 4.39 1.74 -7.48
N LEU A 39 5.57 1.74 -6.85
CA LEU A 39 6.16 0.54 -6.25
C LEU A 39 5.30 -0.06 -5.13
N ILE A 40 4.80 0.78 -4.21
CA ILE A 40 3.92 0.35 -3.12
C ILE A 40 2.65 -0.27 -3.68
N GLY A 41 2.00 0.38 -4.66
CA GLY A 41 0.81 -0.17 -5.31
C GLY A 41 1.08 -1.50 -6.00
N LEU A 42 2.18 -1.61 -6.75
CA LEU A 42 2.53 -2.84 -7.46
C LEU A 42 2.81 -3.99 -6.49
N CYS A 43 3.64 -3.75 -5.48
CA CYS A 43 3.97 -4.73 -4.45
C CYS A 43 2.74 -5.14 -3.63
N SER A 44 1.86 -4.20 -3.28
CA SER A 44 0.64 -4.48 -2.50
C SER A 44 -0.33 -5.38 -3.27
N VAL A 45 -0.56 -5.11 -4.56
CA VAL A 45 -1.48 -5.93 -5.38
C VAL A 45 -0.87 -7.31 -5.64
N LEU A 46 0.44 -7.41 -5.92
CA LEU A 46 1.14 -8.69 -6.07
C LEU A 46 1.07 -9.53 -4.79
N PHE A 47 1.30 -8.89 -3.64
CA PHE A 47 1.25 -9.53 -2.34
C PHE A 47 -0.16 -10.04 -2.02
N SER A 48 -1.18 -9.21 -2.24
CA SER A 48 -2.59 -9.58 -2.05
C SER A 48 -3.01 -10.72 -2.99
N PHE A 49 -2.54 -10.72 -4.24
CA PHE A 49 -2.77 -11.81 -5.18
C PHE A 49 -2.11 -13.14 -4.74
N LEU A 50 -0.87 -13.07 -4.26
CA LEU A 50 -0.16 -14.23 -3.68
C LEU A 50 -0.89 -14.78 -2.46
N LEU A 51 -1.36 -13.90 -1.56
CA LEU A 51 -2.11 -14.30 -0.37
C LEU A 51 -3.47 -14.89 -0.71
N CYS A 52 -4.18 -14.35 -1.70
CA CYS A 52 -5.41 -14.95 -2.21
C CYS A 52 -5.19 -16.38 -2.71
N LYS A 53 -4.05 -16.65 -3.34
CA LYS A 53 -3.70 -17.98 -3.84
C LYS A 53 -3.25 -18.94 -2.72
N ALA A 54 -2.56 -18.44 -1.71
CA ALA A 54 -1.98 -19.24 -0.64
C ALA A 54 -2.94 -19.50 0.53
N LEU A 55 -3.82 -18.54 0.86
CA LEU A 55 -4.68 -18.58 2.05
C LEU A 55 -6.16 -18.57 1.67
N ARG A 56 -6.89 -19.59 2.13
CA ARG A 56 -8.35 -19.68 2.00
C ARG A 56 -9.12 -18.87 3.04
N LYS A 57 -8.49 -18.48 4.15
CA LYS A 57 -9.15 -17.76 5.25
C LYS A 57 -9.04 -16.24 5.05
N LYS A 58 -10.18 -15.57 4.80
CA LYS A 58 -10.29 -14.10 4.64
C LYS A 58 -9.63 -13.33 5.78
N THR A 59 -9.95 -13.66 7.04
CA THR A 59 -9.42 -12.92 8.20
C THR A 59 -7.89 -12.99 8.31
N MET A 60 -7.30 -14.13 7.97
CA MET A 60 -5.85 -14.32 8.02
C MET A 60 -5.15 -13.60 6.85
N ARG A 61 -5.81 -13.51 5.69
CA ARG A 61 -5.36 -12.74 4.54
C ARG A 61 -5.28 -11.24 4.88
N CYS A 62 -6.35 -10.66 5.42
CA CYS A 62 -6.38 -9.22 5.73
C CYS A 62 -5.30 -8.83 6.75
N VAL A 63 -5.11 -9.63 7.80
CA VAL A 63 -4.05 -9.37 8.80
C VAL A 63 -2.66 -9.43 8.16
N LEU A 64 -2.40 -10.41 7.29
CA LEU A 64 -1.12 -10.49 6.59
C LEU A 64 -0.94 -9.33 5.61
N GLU A 65 -1.99 -8.90 4.91
CA GLU A 65 -1.94 -7.77 3.97
C GLU A 65 -1.60 -6.46 4.69
N ILE A 66 -2.16 -6.21 5.86
CA ILE A 66 -1.86 -5.02 6.67
C ILE A 66 -0.38 -5.02 7.08
N ILE A 67 0.12 -6.15 7.60
CA ILE A 67 1.53 -6.30 8.00
C ILE A 67 2.44 -6.16 6.77
N GLY A 68 2.08 -6.80 5.67
CA GLY A 68 2.82 -6.75 4.41
C GLY A 68 2.88 -5.35 3.82
N CYS A 69 1.77 -4.61 3.79
CA CYS A 69 1.74 -3.22 3.35
C CYS A 69 2.64 -2.33 4.21
N GLY A 70 2.60 -2.50 5.54
CA GLY A 70 3.52 -1.79 6.45
C GLY A 70 4.98 -2.08 6.12
N CYS A 71 5.34 -3.34 5.93
CA CYS A 71 6.69 -3.74 5.52
C CYS A 71 7.09 -3.19 4.14
N ILE A 72 6.18 -3.18 3.16
CA ILE A 72 6.43 -2.63 1.82
C ILE A 72 6.70 -1.13 1.90
N ILE A 73 5.91 -0.38 2.66
CA ILE A 73 6.09 1.07 2.83
C ILE A 73 7.44 1.34 3.51
N TRP A 74 7.77 0.59 4.56
CA TRP A 74 9.05 0.70 5.25
C TRP A 74 10.25 0.37 4.35
N ALA A 75 10.14 -0.72 3.58
CA ALA A 75 11.16 -1.13 2.62
C ALA A 75 11.32 -0.09 1.51
N THR A 76 10.23 0.48 1.01
CA THR A 76 10.24 1.54 -0.01
C THR A 76 10.95 2.79 0.54
N ALA A 77 10.63 3.20 1.77
CA ALA A 77 11.30 4.32 2.42
C ALA A 77 12.79 4.07 2.65
N SER A 78 13.17 2.84 2.99
CA SER A 78 14.58 2.46 3.18
C SER A 78 15.35 2.34 1.87
N CYS A 79 14.67 2.02 0.77
CA CYS A 79 15.29 1.76 -0.54
C CYS A 79 15.36 3.01 -1.43
N LEU A 80 14.44 3.96 -1.27
CA LEU A 80 14.46 5.22 -2.02
C LEU A 80 15.26 6.29 -1.26
N PRO A 81 16.38 6.79 -1.83
CA PRO A 81 17.14 7.87 -1.22
C PRO A 81 16.29 9.15 -1.16
N GLY A 82 16.22 9.76 0.02
CA GLY A 82 15.44 10.98 0.25
C GLY A 82 13.99 10.75 0.68
N TRP A 83 13.64 9.54 1.14
CA TRP A 83 12.44 9.31 1.94
C TRP A 83 12.79 9.35 3.42
N GLU A 84 12.27 10.35 4.14
CA GLU A 84 12.39 10.42 5.60
C GLU A 84 11.01 10.22 6.23
N ILE A 85 10.86 9.13 6.98
CA ILE A 85 9.68 8.89 7.81
C ILE A 85 9.92 9.55 9.16
N LYS A 86 9.09 10.53 9.52
CA LYS A 86 9.12 11.07 10.88
C LYS A 86 8.54 10.04 11.86
N PRO A 87 9.32 9.57 12.86
CA PRO A 87 8.83 8.61 13.84
C PRO A 87 7.95 9.32 14.86
N ASP A 88 6.73 9.65 14.45
CA ASP A 88 5.72 10.28 15.28
C ASP A 88 4.49 9.38 15.41
N ILE A 89 3.73 9.55 16.50
CA ILE A 89 2.53 8.74 16.76
C ILE A 89 1.49 9.01 15.67
N GLU A 90 1.40 10.25 15.21
CA GLU A 90 0.53 10.66 14.11
C GLU A 90 0.90 9.95 12.80
N THR A 91 2.19 9.84 12.50
CA THR A 91 2.69 9.09 11.34
C THR A 91 2.32 7.61 11.43
N ALA A 92 2.46 6.99 12.60
CA ALA A 92 2.09 5.59 12.80
C ALA A 92 0.58 5.36 12.61
N LEU A 93 -0.26 6.23 13.16
CA LEU A 93 -1.71 6.20 12.99
C LEU A 93 -2.12 6.37 11.52
N PHE A 94 -1.48 7.31 10.83
CA PHE A 94 -1.68 7.52 9.39
C PHE A 94 -1.27 6.30 8.57
N LEU A 95 -0.12 5.68 8.87
CA LEU A 95 0.36 4.50 8.16
C LEU A 95 -0.60 3.31 8.35
N ILE A 96 -1.10 3.12 9.57
CA ILE A 96 -2.08 2.07 9.88
C ILE A 96 -3.38 2.30 9.11
N ALA A 97 -3.90 3.54 9.11
CA ALA A 97 -5.11 3.88 8.36
C ALA A 97 -4.92 3.66 6.85
N LEU A 98 -3.76 4.04 6.32
CA LEU A 98 -3.42 3.85 4.91
C LEU A 98 -3.32 2.36 4.54
N CYS A 99 -2.66 1.55 5.38
CA CYS A 99 -2.61 0.09 5.18
C CYS A 99 -4.02 -0.52 5.20
N PHE A 100 -4.89 -0.08 6.13
CA PHE A 100 -6.26 -0.58 6.21
C PHE A 100 -7.05 -0.28 4.93
N LEU A 101 -6.93 0.95 4.44
CA LEU A 101 -7.63 1.40 3.24
C LEU A 101 -7.11 0.71 1.97
N VAL A 102 -5.81 0.44 1.89
CA VAL A 102 -5.20 -0.36 0.80
C VAL A 102 -5.68 -1.81 0.83
N THR A 103 -5.72 -2.43 2.02
CA THR A 103 -6.28 -3.78 2.20
C THR A 103 -7.75 -3.83 1.80
N GLU A 104 -8.54 -2.83 2.19
CA GLU A 104 -9.96 -2.75 1.84
C GLU A 104 -10.15 -2.64 0.32
N ILE A 105 -9.38 -1.77 -0.37
CA ILE A 105 -9.40 -1.67 -1.83
C ILE A 105 -9.01 -3.00 -2.50
N ASN A 106 -7.96 -3.67 -1.99
CA ASN A 106 -7.53 -4.97 -2.51
C ASN A 106 -8.61 -6.02 -2.32
N GLU A 107 -9.28 -6.06 -1.16
CA GLU A 107 -10.37 -6.98 -0.92
C GLU A 107 -11.55 -6.69 -1.85
N TYR A 108 -12.05 -5.45 -1.93
CA TYR A 108 -13.16 -5.10 -2.84
C TYR A 108 -12.83 -5.39 -4.32
N THR A 109 -11.58 -5.21 -4.73
CA THR A 109 -11.20 -5.35 -6.14
C THR A 109 -10.82 -6.80 -6.53
N LEU A 110 -10.26 -7.58 -5.60
CA LEU A 110 -9.75 -8.93 -5.89
C LEU A 110 -10.68 -10.05 -5.43
N ASP A 111 -11.62 -9.79 -4.50
CA ASP A 111 -12.60 -10.79 -4.04
C ASP A 111 -13.58 -11.21 -5.15
N ASP A 112 -13.89 -10.27 -6.05
CA ASP A 112 -14.72 -10.44 -7.26
C ASP A 112 -14.15 -11.46 -8.27
N ARG A 113 -12.97 -12.03 -8.00
CA ARG A 113 -12.30 -13.03 -8.85
C ARG A 113 -12.32 -14.46 -8.28
N ILE A 114 -12.93 -14.68 -7.10
CA ILE A 114 -12.88 -15.96 -6.38
C ILE A 114 -14.29 -16.60 -6.25
N THR A 115 -15.37 -15.89 -6.60
CA THR A 115 -16.71 -16.44 -6.82
C THR A 115 -16.97 -16.68 -8.29
#